data_AF-A0A662JCU9-F1
#
_entry.id   AF-A0A662JCU9-F1
#
_cell.length_a   1.000
_cell.length_b   1.000
_cell.length_c   1.000
_cell.angle_alpha   90.00
_cell.angle_beta   90.00
_cell.angle_gamma   90.00
#
_symmetry.space_group_name_H-M   'P 1'
#
loop_
_entity.id
_entity.type
_entity.pdbx_description
1 polymer ?
#
loop_
_entity_poly.entity_id
_entity_poly.type
_entity_poly.pdbx_seq_one_letter_code
_entity_poly.pdbx_strand_id
1 'polypeptide(L)'
;VCGEPRPDDAMVVVRNDKMPLLKGIVNFYPAFAYGMRVCGLCALAVRFLPFSVLRVGEERRLWFLHTQALPVASRISQEYGWAHLNNAISANEPLDFFGSWRTAGDAGTVLYLLCELLKRFHDQLREIYLHPLPTTAYLFSNHLQSSYVQPIPIPNELLRFFATLQAHSASALDRFQRELLEVPGGLSGKKRKERINFVRDVASRMLNMKPIIGACLDDDALKLRGGWLGHRLYLREVLGMPLERLAILERLGIAIAQSEDAKKLINELRSARGGELYGVLLSYVRRGWLKHDEFYTLLPPNDYGAAGEIRDILLAVIYEWQHCQERGEEFPALAERAELTPDETLARIQQIGERLLKRLSNFKRWLGRLQMARTTAELRGVYLTAVRHGALSFSDFVFLAPLGNRQTPWLLRDYLLAFLFEKVREELPELGVEAGVEEDEIAVIEPEQVEIEGGET
;
A
#
# COMPACT_ATOMS: atom_id res chain seq x y z
N VAL A 1 30.73 -36.11 -2.69
CA VAL A 1 29.42 -36.30 -2.02
C VAL A 1 28.33 -36.75 -2.98
N CYS A 2 27.94 -35.99 -4.01
CA CYS A 2 26.88 -36.42 -4.96
C CYS A 2 27.36 -37.20 -6.21
N GLY A 3 28.68 -37.28 -6.46
CA GLY A 3 29.25 -37.97 -7.64
C GLY A 3 29.10 -37.19 -8.96
N GLU A 4 28.47 -36.01 -8.94
CA GLU A 4 28.25 -35.19 -10.12
C GLU A 4 29.49 -34.35 -10.46
N PRO A 5 29.96 -34.33 -11.73
CA PRO A 5 31.06 -33.48 -12.15
C PRO A 5 30.63 -32.01 -12.11
N ARG A 6 31.32 -31.21 -11.29
CA ARG A 6 31.09 -29.77 -11.14
C ARG A 6 32.39 -29.00 -11.31
N PRO A 7 32.36 -27.76 -11.81
CA PRO A 7 33.52 -26.88 -11.90
C PRO A 7 34.25 -26.75 -10.55
N ASP A 8 35.58 -26.66 -10.58
CA ASP A 8 36.41 -26.66 -9.35
C ASP A 8 36.16 -25.46 -8.45
N ASP A 9 35.79 -24.31 -9.02
CA ASP A 9 35.41 -23.07 -8.35
C ASP A 9 34.04 -23.13 -7.64
N ALA A 10 33.20 -24.11 -8.01
CA ALA A 10 31.92 -24.39 -7.37
C ALA A 10 32.03 -25.39 -6.19
N MET A 11 33.25 -25.77 -5.82
CA MET A 11 33.56 -26.79 -4.81
C MET A 11 34.38 -26.20 -3.67
N VAL A 12 34.02 -26.53 -2.43
CA VAL A 12 34.82 -26.19 -1.25
C VAL A 12 35.38 -27.47 -0.64
N VAL A 13 36.64 -27.44 -0.23
CA VAL A 13 37.27 -28.52 0.53
C VAL A 13 36.98 -28.30 2.02
N VAL A 14 36.21 -29.22 2.62
CA VAL A 14 35.88 -29.18 4.04
C VAL A 14 36.59 -30.32 4.74
N ARG A 15 37.30 -30.05 5.83
CA ARG A 15 37.89 -31.12 6.65
C ARG A 15 36.80 -32.06 7.16
N ASN A 16 37.08 -33.36 7.21
CA ASN A 16 36.10 -34.38 7.57
C ASN A 16 35.51 -34.18 8.99
N ASP A 17 36.30 -33.67 9.94
CA ASP A 17 35.88 -33.33 11.30
C ASP A 17 35.04 -32.04 11.40
N LYS A 18 35.02 -31.24 10.33
CA LYS A 18 34.22 -30.03 10.19
C LYS A 18 33.04 -30.19 9.23
N MET A 19 32.83 -31.39 8.69
CA MET A 19 31.64 -31.70 7.89
C MET A 19 30.41 -31.69 8.81
N PRO A 20 29.34 -30.92 8.49
CA PRO A 20 28.14 -30.92 9.32
C PRO A 20 27.58 -32.35 9.41
N LEU A 21 27.19 -32.76 10.63
CA LEU A 21 26.64 -34.10 11.00
C LEU A 21 27.63 -35.25 11.10
N LEU A 22 28.91 -35.04 10.76
CA LEU A 22 30.00 -35.98 11.06
C LEU A 22 30.92 -35.47 12.17
N LYS A 23 30.54 -34.37 12.84
CA LYS A 23 31.30 -33.80 13.95
C LYS A 23 31.34 -34.81 15.10
N GLY A 24 32.50 -35.43 15.32
CA GLY A 24 32.70 -36.48 16.33
C GLY A 24 32.70 -37.91 15.80
N ILE A 25 32.26 -38.16 14.56
CA ILE A 25 32.41 -39.46 13.89
C ILE A 25 33.66 -39.39 13.02
N VAL A 26 34.82 -39.44 13.68
CA VAL A 26 36.11 -39.56 13.00
C VAL A 26 36.31 -41.04 12.71
N ASN A 27 35.78 -41.53 11.58
CA ASN A 27 36.29 -42.79 11.05
C ASN A 27 37.74 -42.54 10.60
N PHE A 28 38.65 -43.21 11.31
CA PHE A 28 40.07 -43.29 10.99
C PHE A 28 40.27 -43.60 9.49
N TYR A 29 40.95 -42.67 8.80
CA TYR A 29 41.56 -42.74 7.46
C TYR A 29 40.69 -43.06 6.23
N PRO A 30 40.77 -42.17 5.22
CA PRO A 30 41.29 -42.59 3.93
C PRO A 30 42.37 -41.62 3.38
N ALA A 31 43.57 -42.15 3.15
CA ALA A 31 44.55 -41.70 2.15
C ALA A 31 44.93 -40.19 2.07
N PHE A 32 45.45 -39.59 3.15
CA PHE A 32 46.10 -38.26 3.13
C PHE A 32 45.28 -37.09 2.53
N ALA A 33 43.97 -37.25 2.35
CA ALA A 33 43.13 -36.19 1.81
C ALA A 33 42.83 -35.16 2.92
N TYR A 34 43.21 -33.89 2.69
CA TYR A 34 43.00 -32.76 3.62
C TYR A 34 41.52 -32.46 3.93
N GLY A 35 40.59 -33.11 3.24
CA GLY A 35 39.15 -32.96 3.43
C GLY A 35 38.36 -33.55 2.28
N MET A 36 37.05 -33.39 2.33
CA MET A 36 36.13 -33.79 1.28
C MET A 36 35.77 -32.60 0.40
N ARG A 37 35.74 -32.80 -0.92
CA ARG A 37 35.20 -31.81 -1.86
C ARG A 37 33.67 -31.83 -1.79
N VAL A 38 33.08 -30.68 -1.46
CA VAL A 38 31.64 -30.51 -1.32
C VAL A 38 31.20 -29.41 -2.30
N CYS A 39 30.29 -29.73 -3.22
CA CYS A 39 29.66 -28.71 -4.07
C CYS A 39 28.65 -27.90 -3.26
N GLY A 40 28.29 -26.70 -3.73
CA GLY A 40 27.25 -25.88 -3.10
C GLY A 40 25.94 -26.66 -2.83
N LEU A 41 25.51 -27.52 -3.77
CA LEU A 41 24.31 -28.35 -3.61
C LEU A 41 24.47 -29.41 -2.52
N CYS A 42 25.64 -30.03 -2.39
CA CYS A 42 25.92 -31.01 -1.34
C CYS A 42 26.04 -30.34 0.04
N ALA A 43 26.66 -29.16 0.10
CA ALA A 43 26.72 -28.38 1.34
C ALA A 43 25.32 -27.98 1.80
N LEU A 44 24.46 -27.59 0.85
CA LEU A 44 23.05 -27.34 1.07
C LEU A 44 22.31 -28.59 1.55
N ALA A 45 22.45 -29.73 0.86
CA ALA A 45 21.79 -30.99 1.23
C ALA A 45 22.22 -31.49 2.61
N VAL A 46 23.51 -31.42 2.94
CA VAL A 46 24.04 -31.78 4.27
C VAL A 46 23.48 -30.84 5.34
N ARG A 47 23.30 -29.56 5.03
CA ARG A 47 22.65 -28.59 5.95
C ARG A 47 21.17 -28.91 6.18
N PHE A 48 20.50 -29.57 5.24
CA PHE A 48 19.10 -30.04 5.34
C PHE A 48 18.96 -31.51 5.78
N LEU A 49 20.04 -32.27 5.93
CA LEU A 49 19.98 -33.71 6.24
C LEU A 49 19.29 -34.05 7.57
N PRO A 50 19.42 -33.27 8.68
CA PRO A 50 18.67 -33.53 9.91
C PRO A 50 17.14 -33.48 9.69
N PHE A 51 16.72 -32.84 8.62
CA PHE A 51 15.35 -32.47 8.31
C PHE A 51 14.68 -33.54 7.45
N SER A 52 15.46 -34.33 6.69
CA SER A 52 14.95 -35.48 5.94
C SER A 52 14.72 -36.71 6.81
N VAL A 53 15.24 -36.74 8.04
CA VAL A 53 15.19 -37.91 8.94
C VAL A 53 14.38 -37.70 10.22
N LEU A 54 14.16 -36.45 10.66
CA LEU A 54 13.37 -36.18 11.87
C LEU A 54 11.89 -35.99 11.52
N ARG A 55 10.97 -36.62 12.26
CA ARG A 55 9.53 -36.38 12.09
C ARG A 55 9.21 -34.94 12.52
N VAL A 56 8.85 -34.11 11.54
CA VAL A 56 8.42 -32.72 11.72
C VAL A 56 6.89 -32.77 11.86
N GLY A 57 6.33 -32.05 12.82
CA GLY A 57 4.88 -31.99 13.08
C GLY A 57 4.06 -31.43 11.91
N GLU A 58 2.73 -31.48 12.05
CA GLU A 58 1.77 -31.32 10.94
C GLU A 58 1.64 -29.88 10.39
N GLU A 59 2.08 -28.85 11.12
CA GLU A 59 1.90 -27.44 10.73
C GLU A 59 3.25 -26.72 10.48
N ARG A 60 3.50 -26.41 9.19
CA ARG A 60 4.28 -25.31 8.57
C ARG A 60 5.55 -24.82 9.28
N ARG A 61 6.72 -24.97 8.64
CA ARG A 61 7.99 -24.55 9.26
C ARG A 61 8.90 -23.77 8.32
N LEU A 62 8.94 -22.47 8.58
CA LEU A 62 10.10 -21.66 8.26
C LEU A 62 11.27 -22.22 9.03
N TRP A 63 12.45 -22.30 8.43
CA TRP A 63 13.62 -22.65 9.21
C TRP A 63 14.82 -21.81 8.80
N PHE A 64 15.16 -21.72 7.52
CA PHE A 64 16.44 -21.14 7.14
C PHE A 64 16.30 -19.77 6.49
N LEU A 65 16.77 -18.72 7.17
CA LEU A 65 17.02 -17.43 6.54
C LEU A 65 18.43 -17.47 5.92
N HIS A 66 18.50 -17.64 4.61
CA HIS A 66 19.74 -17.47 3.87
C HIS A 66 20.01 -15.98 3.75
N THR A 67 21.09 -15.53 4.38
CA THR A 67 21.55 -14.14 4.28
C THR A 67 23.08 -14.13 4.30
N GLN A 68 23.66 -13.17 3.60
CA GLN A 68 25.10 -12.91 3.64
C GLN A 68 25.53 -12.22 4.93
N ALA A 69 24.57 -11.70 5.72
CA ALA A 69 24.83 -11.15 7.04
C ALA A 69 25.10 -12.26 8.06
N LEU A 70 26.38 -12.61 8.24
CA LEU A 70 26.81 -13.63 9.21
C LEU A 70 26.24 -13.45 10.63
N PRO A 71 26.11 -12.22 11.18
CA PRO A 71 25.50 -12.03 12.49
C PRO A 71 24.04 -12.51 12.56
N VAL A 72 23.22 -12.17 11.56
CA VAL A 72 21.81 -12.60 11.47
C VAL A 72 21.73 -14.13 11.35
N ALA A 73 22.50 -14.70 10.41
CA ALA A 73 22.51 -16.15 10.18
C ALA A 73 22.96 -16.93 11.42
N SER A 74 23.96 -16.41 12.15
CA SER A 74 24.48 -17.03 13.38
C SER A 74 23.46 -17.00 14.50
N ARG A 75 22.78 -15.86 14.72
CA ARG A 75 21.74 -15.73 15.75
C ARG A 75 20.57 -16.67 15.50
N ILE A 76 20.09 -16.72 14.25
CA ILE A 76 19.01 -17.65 13.88
C ILE A 76 19.42 -19.10 14.14
N SER A 77 20.63 -19.48 13.71
CA SER A 77 21.11 -20.84 13.91
C SER A 77 21.27 -21.20 15.38
N GLN A 78 21.73 -20.28 16.23
CA GLN A 78 21.93 -20.52 17.66
C GLN A 78 20.60 -20.66 18.39
N GLU A 79 19.72 -19.67 18.24
CA GLU A 79 18.51 -19.52 19.06
C GLU A 79 17.36 -20.38 18.55
N TYR A 80 17.09 -20.28 17.26
CA TYR A 80 15.95 -20.93 16.63
C TYR A 80 16.30 -22.26 15.97
N GLY A 81 17.60 -22.55 15.82
CA GLY A 81 18.11 -23.85 15.38
C GLY A 81 18.51 -24.73 16.57
N TRP A 82 19.73 -24.51 17.08
CA TRP A 82 20.38 -25.40 18.05
C TRP A 82 19.71 -25.42 19.42
N ALA A 83 19.42 -24.27 20.02
CA ALA A 83 18.81 -24.21 21.33
C ALA A 83 17.41 -24.85 21.33
N HIS A 84 16.59 -24.53 20.32
CA HIS A 84 15.28 -25.14 20.15
C HIS A 84 15.35 -26.66 19.93
N LEU A 85 16.25 -27.13 19.06
CA LEU A 85 16.47 -28.56 18.82
C LEU A 85 16.89 -29.29 20.10
N ASN A 86 17.86 -28.73 20.85
CA ASN A 86 18.33 -29.33 22.09
C ASN A 86 17.22 -29.41 23.15
N ASN A 87 16.37 -28.39 23.24
CA ASN A 87 15.23 -28.38 24.15
C ASN A 87 14.20 -29.45 23.76
N ALA A 88 13.86 -29.56 22.47
CA ALA A 88 12.92 -30.57 21.98
C ALA A 88 13.45 -32.00 22.20
N ILE A 89 14.74 -32.24 21.95
CA ILE A 89 15.40 -33.53 22.24
C ILE A 89 15.34 -33.84 23.74
N SER A 90 15.65 -32.86 24.59
CA SER A 90 15.66 -33.04 26.05
C SER A 90 14.26 -33.32 26.60
N ALA A 91 13.22 -32.72 26.00
CA ALA A 91 11.83 -32.91 26.38
C ALA A 91 11.17 -34.15 25.71
N ASN A 92 11.86 -34.82 24.79
CA ASN A 92 11.32 -35.88 23.93
C ASN A 92 10.04 -35.43 23.18
N GLU A 93 10.02 -34.16 22.76
CA GLU A 93 8.91 -33.57 22.02
C GLU A 93 9.20 -33.62 20.51
N PRO A 94 8.16 -33.70 19.66
CA PRO A 94 8.35 -33.47 18.24
C PRO A 94 8.96 -32.08 18.08
N LEU A 95 10.02 -32.00 17.28
CA LEU A 95 10.59 -30.72 16.88
C LEU A 95 9.44 -29.85 16.37
N ASP A 96 9.38 -28.57 16.72
CA ASP A 96 8.34 -27.65 16.25
C ASP A 96 8.87 -26.24 16.09
N PHE A 97 9.53 -26.00 14.96
CA PHE A 97 9.99 -24.66 14.62
C PHE A 97 8.78 -23.75 14.54
N PHE A 98 8.69 -22.89 15.55
CA PHE A 98 7.78 -21.77 15.57
C PHE A 98 6.30 -22.10 15.75
N GLY A 99 5.89 -23.32 16.12
CA GLY A 99 4.47 -23.61 16.37
C GLY A 99 3.89 -22.93 17.61
N SER A 100 4.75 -22.38 18.49
CA SER A 100 4.33 -21.43 19.53
C SER A 100 3.98 -20.04 18.98
N TRP A 101 4.40 -19.73 17.75
CA TRP A 101 4.09 -18.45 17.13
C TRP A 101 2.65 -18.44 16.65
N ARG A 102 1.93 -17.48 17.21
CA ARG A 102 0.55 -17.22 16.89
C ARG A 102 0.48 -16.46 15.58
N THR A 103 0.81 -17.05 14.43
CA THR A 103 0.74 -16.40 13.10
C THR A 103 0.02 -17.30 12.08
N ALA A 104 -0.15 -16.84 10.84
CA ALA A 104 -0.78 -17.61 9.78
C ALA A 104 -0.18 -17.34 8.41
N GLY A 105 -0.09 -18.40 7.60
CA GLY A 105 0.49 -18.29 6.26
C GLY A 105 2.02 -18.31 6.30
N ASP A 106 2.58 -18.79 5.20
CA ASP A 106 4.01 -18.86 4.94
C ASP A 106 4.66 -17.48 5.05
N ALA A 107 4.01 -16.49 4.43
CA ALA A 107 4.39 -15.08 4.55
C ALA A 107 4.33 -14.57 5.99
N GLY A 108 3.28 -14.93 6.73
CA GLY A 108 3.10 -14.52 8.12
C GLY A 108 4.22 -15.05 9.01
N THR A 109 4.64 -16.29 8.81
CA THR A 109 5.78 -16.89 9.54
C THR A 109 7.10 -16.18 9.24
N VAL A 110 7.38 -15.87 7.96
CA VAL A 110 8.58 -15.12 7.57
C VAL A 110 8.61 -13.75 8.27
N LEU A 111 7.55 -12.97 8.13
CA LEU A 111 7.48 -11.62 8.69
C LEU A 111 7.52 -11.63 10.22
N TYR A 112 6.88 -12.62 10.86
CA TYR A 112 6.93 -12.78 12.31
C TYR A 112 8.36 -13.06 12.80
N LEU A 113 9.11 -13.93 12.13
CA LEU A 113 10.54 -14.14 12.44
C LEU A 113 11.32 -12.84 12.36
N LEU A 114 11.14 -12.08 11.27
CA LEU A 114 11.90 -10.84 11.05
C LEU A 114 11.66 -9.82 12.16
N CYS A 115 10.41 -9.66 12.59
CA CYS A 115 10.04 -8.82 13.73
C CYS A 115 10.62 -9.36 15.05
N GLU A 116 10.50 -10.66 15.33
CA GLU A 116 11.04 -11.27 16.56
C GLU A 116 12.56 -11.12 16.66
N LEU A 117 13.29 -11.35 15.57
CA LEU A 117 14.74 -11.15 15.51
C LEU A 117 15.11 -9.71 15.83
N LEU A 118 14.42 -8.77 15.19
CA LEU A 118 14.68 -7.35 15.39
C LEU A 118 14.38 -6.93 16.82
N LYS A 119 13.30 -7.42 17.45
CA LYS A 119 12.97 -7.10 18.85
C LYS A 119 14.01 -7.62 19.82
N ARG A 120 14.38 -8.90 19.70
CA ARG A 120 15.28 -9.58 20.66
C ARG A 120 16.74 -9.18 20.49
N PHE A 121 17.16 -8.87 19.27
CA PHE A 121 18.56 -8.59 18.93
C PHE A 121 18.74 -7.20 18.30
N HIS A 122 17.92 -6.23 18.67
CA HIS A 122 17.89 -4.91 18.03
C HIS A 122 19.26 -4.24 17.94
N ASP A 123 20.05 -4.25 19.02
CA ASP A 123 21.39 -3.63 19.06
C ASP A 123 22.35 -4.17 17.99
N GLN A 124 22.15 -5.42 17.58
CA GLN A 124 23.04 -6.10 16.62
C GLN A 124 22.47 -6.12 15.21
N LEU A 125 21.14 -6.13 15.07
CA LEU A 125 20.48 -6.38 13.79
C LEU A 125 19.90 -5.13 13.13
N ARG A 126 19.68 -4.03 13.88
CA ARG A 126 19.07 -2.81 13.32
C ARG A 126 19.86 -2.25 12.14
N GLU A 127 21.16 -2.02 12.30
CA GLU A 127 22.03 -1.51 11.23
C GLU A 127 22.07 -2.43 10.02
N ILE A 128 22.06 -3.75 10.24
CA ILE A 128 22.03 -4.75 9.16
C ILE A 128 20.72 -4.68 8.38
N TYR A 129 19.59 -4.43 9.06
CA TYR A 129 18.29 -4.30 8.39
C TYR A 129 18.13 -2.94 7.68
N LEU A 130 18.80 -1.88 8.16
CA LEU A 130 18.86 -0.59 7.47
C LEU A 130 19.70 -0.66 6.18
N HIS A 131 20.69 -1.55 6.14
CA HIS A 131 21.54 -1.82 4.97
C HIS A 131 21.47 -3.30 4.55
N PRO A 132 20.28 -3.77 4.12
CA PRO A 132 20.03 -5.20 3.94
C PRO A 132 20.77 -5.76 2.74
N LEU A 133 21.32 -6.96 2.93
CA LEU A 133 21.82 -7.81 1.86
C LEU A 133 20.71 -8.76 1.38
N PRO A 134 20.76 -9.22 0.12
CA PRO A 134 19.78 -10.16 -0.41
C PRO A 134 19.56 -11.34 0.54
N THR A 135 18.30 -11.52 0.91
CA THR A 135 17.91 -12.48 1.95
C THR A 135 16.74 -13.34 1.46
N THR A 136 16.85 -14.65 1.64
CA THR A 136 15.83 -15.62 1.22
C THR A 136 15.46 -16.50 2.40
N ALA A 137 14.18 -16.54 2.73
CA ALA A 137 13.64 -17.49 3.68
C ALA A 137 13.31 -18.80 2.98
N TYR A 138 13.75 -19.93 3.53
CA TYR A 138 13.40 -21.26 3.04
C TYR A 138 12.39 -21.89 4.01
N LEU A 139 11.21 -22.17 3.48
CA LEU A 139 10.17 -22.96 4.15
C LEU A 139 10.31 -24.42 3.76
N PHE A 140 10.04 -25.31 4.70
CA PHE A 140 10.16 -26.74 4.49
C PHE A 140 9.04 -27.53 5.18
N SER A 141 8.63 -28.61 4.52
CA SER A 141 7.80 -29.68 5.08
C SER A 141 8.36 -31.03 4.62
N ASN A 142 8.47 -32.00 5.55
CA ASN A 142 8.72 -33.40 5.23
C ASN A 142 7.49 -34.30 5.49
N HIS A 143 6.32 -33.69 5.64
CA HIS A 143 5.09 -34.43 5.84
C HIS A 143 4.86 -35.36 4.65
N LEU A 144 4.61 -36.65 4.92
CA LEU A 144 4.57 -37.71 3.88
C LEU A 144 3.56 -37.43 2.77
N GLN A 145 2.50 -36.67 3.06
CA GLN A 145 1.45 -36.32 2.09
C GLN A 145 1.75 -35.03 1.32
N SER A 146 2.69 -34.19 1.77
CA SER A 146 2.96 -32.86 1.20
C SER A 146 4.34 -32.34 1.59
N SER A 147 5.38 -33.05 1.13
CA SER A 147 6.76 -32.59 1.30
C SER A 147 7.09 -31.48 0.30
N TYR A 148 7.73 -30.41 0.76
CA TYR A 148 8.15 -29.30 -0.10
C TYR A 148 9.32 -28.53 0.50
N VAL A 149 10.09 -27.86 -0.35
CA VAL A 149 11.00 -26.77 -0.01
C VAL A 149 10.56 -25.57 -0.84
N GLN A 150 10.23 -24.46 -0.18
CA GLN A 150 9.82 -23.24 -0.85
C GLN A 150 10.76 -22.08 -0.49
N PRO A 151 11.52 -21.55 -1.46
CA PRO A 151 12.25 -20.30 -1.28
C PRO A 151 11.27 -19.11 -1.35
N ILE A 152 11.40 -18.20 -0.40
CA ILE A 152 10.67 -16.93 -0.33
C ILE A 152 11.72 -15.82 -0.27
N PRO A 153 11.94 -15.08 -1.36
CA PRO A 153 12.80 -13.90 -1.32
C PRO A 153 12.18 -12.84 -0.42
N ILE A 154 12.99 -12.18 0.40
CA ILE A 154 12.55 -11.12 1.31
C ILE A 154 12.94 -9.78 0.67
N PRO A 155 11.96 -8.91 0.35
CA PRO A 155 12.26 -7.55 -0.09
C PRO A 155 13.10 -6.79 0.93
N ASN A 156 14.15 -6.13 0.45
CA ASN A 156 15.04 -5.31 1.27
C ASN A 156 14.30 -4.14 1.91
N GLU A 157 13.30 -3.61 1.21
CA GLU A 157 12.39 -2.56 1.64
C GLU A 157 11.66 -2.93 2.94
N LEU A 158 11.25 -4.19 3.10
CA LEU A 158 10.59 -4.66 4.32
C LEU A 158 11.54 -4.71 5.52
N LEU A 159 12.79 -5.11 5.30
CA LEU A 159 13.81 -5.12 6.37
C LEU A 159 14.09 -3.70 6.85
N ARG A 160 14.29 -2.77 5.90
CA ARG A 160 14.46 -1.33 6.20
C ARG A 160 13.26 -0.77 6.93
N PHE A 161 12.05 -1.05 6.44
CA PHE A 161 10.80 -0.65 7.10
C PHE A 161 10.73 -1.10 8.56
N PHE A 162 10.97 -2.38 8.86
CA PHE A 162 10.91 -2.86 10.24
C PHE A 162 11.96 -2.20 11.13
N ALA A 163 13.19 -2.04 10.64
CA ALA A 163 14.25 -1.34 11.39
C ALA A 163 13.90 0.12 11.66
N THR A 164 13.40 0.83 10.65
CA THR A 164 12.95 2.22 10.78
C THR A 164 11.80 2.33 11.78
N LEU A 165 10.78 1.47 11.69
CA LEU A 165 9.64 1.47 12.62
C LEU A 165 10.09 1.21 14.06
N GLN A 166 11.00 0.24 14.26
CA GLN A 166 11.54 -0.08 15.58
C GLN A 166 12.35 1.09 16.17
N ALA A 167 13.13 1.79 15.34
CA ALA A 167 13.91 2.94 15.76
C ALA A 167 13.02 4.15 16.12
N HIS A 168 11.91 4.34 15.40
CA HIS A 168 10.95 5.41 15.70
C HIS A 168 10.12 5.09 16.95
N SER A 169 9.61 3.86 17.07
CA SER A 169 8.82 3.43 18.22
C SER A 169 8.74 1.91 18.32
N ALA A 170 9.37 1.35 19.36
CA ALA A 170 9.26 -0.07 19.67
C ALA A 170 7.80 -0.50 19.95
N SER A 171 7.01 0.35 20.62
CA SER A 171 5.60 0.06 20.90
C SER A 171 4.73 0.07 19.63
N ALA A 172 5.08 0.90 18.64
CA ALA A 172 4.42 0.87 17.33
C ALA A 172 4.76 -0.42 16.56
N LEU A 173 6.02 -0.89 16.59
CA LEU A 173 6.37 -2.20 16.04
C LEU A 173 5.58 -3.33 16.73
N ASP A 174 5.45 -3.28 18.06
CA ASP A 174 4.69 -4.26 18.83
C ASP A 174 3.21 -4.27 18.43
N ARG A 175 2.57 -3.10 18.35
CA ARG A 175 1.18 -2.97 17.88
C ARG A 175 1.04 -3.47 16.45
N PHE A 176 1.95 -3.10 15.56
CA PHE A 176 1.94 -3.51 14.16
C PHE A 176 1.99 -5.03 14.02
N GLN A 177 2.98 -5.69 14.64
CA GLN A 177 3.10 -7.15 14.61
C GLN A 177 1.86 -7.83 15.24
N ARG A 178 1.43 -7.39 16.42
CA ARG A 178 0.28 -8.00 17.12
C ARG A 178 -1.01 -7.86 16.33
N GLU A 179 -1.29 -6.69 15.76
CA GLU A 179 -2.56 -6.43 15.08
C GLU A 179 -2.58 -6.93 13.64
N LEU A 180 -1.44 -7.08 12.95
CA LEU A 180 -1.40 -7.52 11.55
C LEU A 180 -0.94 -8.97 11.36
N LEU A 181 -0.02 -9.45 12.20
CA LEU A 181 0.66 -10.72 12.00
C LEU A 181 0.26 -11.79 13.02
N GLU A 182 -0.41 -11.43 14.13
CA GLU A 182 -0.77 -12.42 15.16
C GLU A 182 -2.18 -13.01 15.05
N VAL A 183 -2.34 -14.30 15.37
CA VAL A 183 -3.61 -15.01 15.54
C VAL A 183 -3.78 -15.37 17.02
N PRO A 184 -4.50 -14.56 17.82
CA PRO A 184 -4.65 -14.79 19.25
C PRO A 184 -5.24 -16.17 19.57
N GLY A 185 -4.66 -16.87 20.55
CA GLY A 185 -5.06 -18.24 20.92
C GLY A 185 -6.47 -18.36 21.52
N GLY A 186 -7.03 -17.27 22.07
CA GLY A 186 -8.38 -17.25 22.64
C GLY A 186 -9.53 -17.24 21.63
N LEU A 187 -9.23 -17.20 20.32
CA LEU A 187 -10.25 -17.22 19.27
C LEU A 187 -10.62 -18.64 18.88
N SER A 188 -11.92 -18.92 18.72
CA SER A 188 -12.43 -20.22 18.26
C SER A 188 -13.37 -20.08 17.05
N GLY A 189 -13.61 -21.20 16.36
CA GLY A 189 -14.59 -21.30 15.27
C GLY A 189 -14.38 -20.28 14.14
N LYS A 190 -15.46 -19.60 13.75
CA LYS A 190 -15.51 -18.65 12.61
C LYS A 190 -14.54 -17.48 12.79
N LYS A 191 -14.49 -16.87 13.98
CA LYS A 191 -13.61 -15.72 14.28
C LYS A 191 -12.13 -16.07 14.12
N ARG A 192 -11.72 -17.28 14.54
CA ARG A 192 -10.34 -17.76 14.33
C ARG A 192 -10.03 -17.90 12.84
N LYS A 193 -10.95 -18.48 12.06
CA LYS A 193 -10.78 -18.66 10.61
C LYS A 193 -10.67 -17.31 9.88
N GLU A 194 -11.52 -16.34 10.22
CA GLU A 194 -11.46 -14.98 9.67
C GLU A 194 -10.11 -14.32 9.99
N ARG A 195 -9.65 -14.42 11.25
CA ARG A 195 -8.35 -13.88 11.65
C ARG A 195 -7.18 -14.54 10.90
N ILE A 196 -7.20 -15.86 10.73
CA ILE A 196 -6.18 -16.59 9.96
C ILE A 196 -6.15 -16.11 8.51
N ASN A 197 -7.32 -15.92 7.89
CA ASN A 197 -7.42 -15.45 6.51
C ASN A 197 -6.89 -14.02 6.38
N PHE A 198 -7.26 -13.13 7.30
CA PHE A 198 -6.75 -11.77 7.36
C PHE A 198 -5.22 -11.73 7.46
N VAL A 199 -4.63 -12.44 8.43
CA VAL A 199 -3.17 -12.44 8.65
C VAL A 199 -2.46 -12.98 7.39
N ARG A 200 -3.00 -14.05 6.79
CA ARG A 200 -2.44 -14.63 5.56
C ARG A 200 -2.47 -13.65 4.39
N ASP A 201 -3.58 -12.94 4.19
CA ASP A 201 -3.74 -11.96 3.10
C ASP A 201 -2.78 -10.78 3.30
N VAL A 202 -2.78 -10.16 4.48
CA VAL A 202 -1.91 -9.01 4.79
C VAL A 202 -0.45 -9.39 4.66
N ALA A 203 -0.02 -10.50 5.27
CA ALA A 203 1.37 -10.92 5.19
C ALA A 203 1.81 -11.23 3.75
N SER A 204 0.94 -11.86 2.96
CA SER A 204 1.20 -12.11 1.54
C SER A 204 1.35 -10.79 0.77
N ARG A 205 0.46 -9.81 0.98
CA ARG A 205 0.57 -8.49 0.35
C ARG A 205 1.87 -7.79 0.73
N MET A 206 2.28 -7.85 2.00
CA MET A 206 3.54 -7.27 2.47
C MET A 206 4.75 -7.86 1.75
N LEU A 207 4.87 -9.19 1.69
CA LEU A 207 5.98 -9.84 0.97
C LEU A 207 6.00 -9.52 -0.52
N ASN A 208 4.83 -9.24 -1.11
CA ASN A 208 4.72 -8.83 -2.51
C ASN A 208 4.81 -7.31 -2.72
N MET A 209 5.16 -6.53 -1.70
CA MET A 209 5.22 -5.06 -1.71
C MET A 209 3.94 -4.41 -2.25
N LYS A 210 2.78 -4.93 -1.84
CA LYS A 210 1.46 -4.42 -2.23
C LYS A 210 0.84 -3.54 -1.15
N PRO A 211 -0.12 -2.65 -1.48
CA PRO A 211 -0.88 -1.90 -0.49
C PRO A 211 -1.63 -2.82 0.48
N ILE A 212 -1.53 -2.51 1.79
CA ILE A 212 -2.18 -3.25 2.89
C ILE A 212 -3.23 -2.43 3.64
N ILE A 213 -3.24 -1.11 3.46
CA ILE A 213 -3.98 -0.20 4.34
C ILE A 213 -5.48 -0.43 4.29
N GLY A 214 -6.05 -0.60 3.09
CA GLY A 214 -7.48 -0.89 2.91
C GLY A 214 -7.92 -2.21 3.53
N ALA A 215 -7.04 -3.22 3.60
CA ALA A 215 -7.33 -4.48 4.30
C ALA A 215 -7.31 -4.32 5.83
N CYS A 216 -6.62 -3.30 6.34
CA CYS A 216 -6.42 -3.05 7.78
C CYS A 216 -7.44 -2.07 8.38
N LEU A 217 -8.36 -1.53 7.57
CA LEU A 217 -9.47 -0.70 8.02
C LEU A 217 -10.58 -1.58 8.59
N ASP A 218 -11.07 -1.20 9.76
CA ASP A 218 -12.25 -1.78 10.41
C ASP A 218 -13.32 -0.69 10.50
N ASP A 219 -14.17 -0.62 9.48
CA ASP A 219 -15.18 0.44 9.35
C ASP A 219 -16.27 0.36 10.41
N ASP A 220 -16.54 -0.84 10.95
CA ASP A 220 -17.50 -1.05 12.02
C ASP A 220 -16.97 -0.50 13.35
N ALA A 221 -15.68 -0.71 13.62
CA ALA A 221 -15.02 -0.26 14.85
C ALA A 221 -14.35 1.12 14.73
N LEU A 222 -14.43 1.79 13.57
CA LEU A 222 -13.68 3.02 13.26
C LEU A 222 -12.19 2.87 13.58
N LYS A 223 -11.59 1.71 13.28
CA LYS A 223 -10.24 1.37 13.76
C LYS A 223 -9.28 1.07 12.62
N LEU A 224 -8.08 1.64 12.72
CA LEU A 224 -6.92 1.20 11.95
C LEU A 224 -6.14 0.12 12.71
N ARG A 225 -6.08 -1.09 12.16
CA ARG A 225 -5.21 -2.15 12.68
C ARG A 225 -3.76 -1.83 12.34
N GLY A 226 -2.86 -1.96 13.30
CA GLY A 226 -1.41 -1.76 13.14
C GLY A 226 -0.91 -0.34 13.42
N GLY A 227 -1.83 0.62 13.55
CA GLY A 227 -1.52 2.02 13.88
C GLY A 227 -0.93 2.83 12.72
N TRP A 228 -1.17 4.15 12.73
CA TRP A 228 -0.83 5.01 11.60
C TRP A 228 0.67 5.06 11.34
N LEU A 229 1.50 5.15 12.38
CA LEU A 229 2.95 5.23 12.22
C LEU A 229 3.53 4.05 11.43
N GLY A 230 3.01 2.84 11.67
CA GLY A 230 3.41 1.64 10.92
C GLY A 230 2.97 1.69 9.46
N HIS A 231 1.72 2.11 9.19
CA HIS A 231 1.22 2.25 7.82
C HIS A 231 1.93 3.37 7.06
N ARG A 232 2.16 4.53 7.68
CA ARG A 232 2.91 5.66 7.09
C ARG A 232 4.30 5.24 6.64
N LEU A 233 5.05 4.57 7.52
CA LEU A 233 6.38 4.08 7.19
C LEU A 233 6.34 2.98 6.14
N TYR A 234 5.32 2.12 6.12
CA TYR A 234 5.14 1.12 5.06
C TYR A 234 4.88 1.79 3.70
N LEU A 235 3.99 2.79 3.63
CA LEU A 235 3.72 3.56 2.42
C LEU A 235 5.00 4.24 1.89
N ARG A 236 5.81 4.82 2.78
CA ARG A 236 7.06 5.49 2.42
C ARG A 236 8.17 4.53 1.99
N GLU A 237 8.53 3.58 2.86
CA GLU A 237 9.72 2.74 2.69
C GLU A 237 9.50 1.56 1.72
N VAL A 238 8.28 1.02 1.68
CA VAL A 238 7.96 -0.20 0.91
C VAL A 238 7.28 0.12 -0.40
N LEU A 239 6.30 1.03 -0.38
CA LEU A 239 5.60 1.42 -1.61
C LEU A 239 6.23 2.63 -2.30
N GLY A 240 7.25 3.26 -1.69
CA GLY A 240 7.96 4.40 -2.28
C GLY A 240 7.10 5.66 -2.40
N MET A 241 6.06 5.81 -1.56
CA MET A 241 5.20 6.99 -1.60
C MET A 241 6.00 8.24 -1.22
N PRO A 242 5.98 9.30 -2.05
CA PRO A 242 6.65 10.56 -1.73
C PRO A 242 6.15 11.17 -0.42
N LEU A 243 7.06 11.78 0.32
CA LEU A 243 6.77 12.34 1.65
C LEU A 243 5.78 13.50 1.56
N GLU A 244 5.84 14.24 0.47
CA GLU A 244 4.95 15.35 0.13
C GLU A 244 3.50 14.87 -0.01
N ARG A 245 3.31 13.74 -0.72
CA ARG A 245 1.99 13.11 -0.89
C ARG A 245 1.44 12.63 0.46
N LEU A 246 2.28 12.04 1.30
CA LEU A 246 1.89 11.63 2.66
C LEU A 246 1.50 12.81 3.55
N ALA A 247 2.27 13.90 3.52
CA ALA A 247 2.00 15.09 4.33
C ALA A 247 0.66 15.76 3.95
N ILE A 248 0.34 15.82 2.65
CA ILE A 248 -0.97 16.31 2.18
C ILE A 248 -2.10 15.41 2.71
N LEU A 249 -1.97 14.09 2.60
CA LEU A 249 -2.99 13.14 3.03
C LEU A 249 -3.22 13.16 4.55
N GLU A 250 -2.15 13.24 5.34
CA GLU A 250 -2.24 13.37 6.80
C GLU A 250 -2.97 14.64 7.20
N ARG A 251 -2.53 15.79 6.66
CA ARG A 251 -3.14 17.09 6.96
C ARG A 251 -4.62 17.11 6.58
N LEU A 252 -4.96 16.57 5.41
CA LEU A 252 -6.35 16.49 4.95
C LEU A 252 -7.18 15.56 5.83
N GLY A 253 -6.66 14.38 6.19
CA GLY A 253 -7.34 13.43 7.06
C GLY A 253 -7.61 14.02 8.46
N ILE A 254 -6.63 14.71 9.04
CA ILE A 254 -6.80 15.42 10.32
C ILE A 254 -7.85 16.53 10.20
N ALA A 255 -7.82 17.34 9.14
CA ALA A 255 -8.81 18.39 8.91
C ALA A 255 -10.24 17.84 8.80
N ILE A 256 -10.42 16.71 8.10
CA ILE A 256 -11.71 16.01 8.01
C ILE A 256 -12.16 15.53 9.39
N ALA A 257 -11.25 14.94 10.18
CA ALA A 257 -11.57 14.40 11.50
C ALA A 257 -11.95 15.49 12.52
N GLN A 258 -11.37 16.69 12.39
CA GLN A 258 -11.63 17.85 13.25
C GLN A 258 -12.87 18.67 12.84
N SER A 259 -13.44 18.40 11.67
CA SER A 259 -14.60 19.12 11.16
C SER A 259 -15.87 18.84 11.97
N GLU A 260 -16.75 19.83 12.10
CA GLU A 260 -18.07 19.67 12.72
C GLU A 260 -18.90 18.57 12.01
N ASP A 261 -18.84 18.53 10.68
CA ASP A 261 -19.48 17.52 9.84
C ASP A 261 -18.70 16.20 9.66
N ALA A 262 -17.69 15.90 10.50
CA ALA A 262 -16.78 14.77 10.29
C ALA A 262 -17.50 13.45 9.97
N LYS A 263 -18.58 13.12 10.70
CA LYS A 263 -19.35 11.89 10.49
C LYS A 263 -19.95 11.79 9.08
N LYS A 264 -20.46 12.91 8.54
CA LYS A 264 -21.03 12.96 7.18
C LYS A 264 -19.92 12.74 6.15
N LEU A 265 -18.81 13.44 6.29
CA LEU A 265 -17.67 13.37 5.38
C LEU A 265 -17.02 11.99 5.35
N ILE A 266 -16.90 11.33 6.51
CA ILE A 266 -16.40 9.95 6.63
C ILE A 266 -17.33 8.98 5.88
N ASN A 267 -18.65 9.14 6.03
CA ASN A 267 -19.61 8.30 5.32
C ASN A 267 -19.59 8.54 3.80
N GLU A 268 -19.41 9.78 3.36
CA GLU A 268 -19.21 10.11 1.94
C GLU A 268 -17.95 9.42 1.39
N LEU A 269 -16.82 9.49 2.10
CA LEU A 269 -15.59 8.78 1.71
C LEU A 269 -15.79 7.27 1.62
N ARG A 270 -16.47 6.66 2.59
CA ARG A 270 -16.74 5.21 2.62
C ARG A 270 -17.64 4.75 1.46
N SER A 271 -18.66 5.54 1.15
CA SER A 271 -19.69 5.16 0.18
C SER A 271 -19.28 5.46 -1.26
N ALA A 272 -18.43 6.47 -1.49
CA ALA A 272 -18.01 6.90 -2.82
C ALA A 272 -17.23 5.81 -3.57
N ARG A 273 -17.61 5.59 -4.84
CA ARG A 273 -16.99 4.61 -5.74
C ARG A 273 -16.46 5.24 -7.02
N GLY A 274 -15.27 4.82 -7.45
CA GLY A 274 -14.68 5.18 -8.74
C GLY A 274 -14.61 6.69 -8.94
N GLY A 275 -15.31 7.22 -9.96
CA GLY A 275 -15.31 8.64 -10.29
C GLY A 275 -15.95 9.56 -9.24
N GLU A 276 -16.77 9.03 -8.34
CA GLU A 276 -17.40 9.83 -7.25
C GLU A 276 -16.35 10.38 -6.28
N LEU A 277 -15.25 9.65 -6.08
CA LEU A 277 -14.16 10.06 -5.20
C LEU A 277 -13.48 11.35 -5.67
N TYR A 278 -13.42 11.60 -6.98
CA TYR A 278 -12.92 12.86 -7.52
C TYR A 278 -13.82 14.03 -7.10
N GLY A 279 -15.13 13.84 -7.14
CA GLY A 279 -16.10 14.83 -6.65
C GLY A 279 -15.97 15.11 -5.16
N VAL A 280 -15.78 14.06 -4.35
CA VAL A 280 -15.52 14.20 -2.90
C VAL A 280 -14.24 14.99 -2.65
N LEU A 281 -13.14 14.65 -3.31
CA LEU A 281 -11.86 15.35 -3.18
C LEU A 281 -11.93 16.80 -3.68
N LEU A 282 -12.67 17.08 -4.76
CA LEU A 282 -12.95 18.44 -5.23
C LEU A 282 -13.75 19.26 -4.21
N SER A 283 -14.64 18.62 -3.45
CA SER A 283 -15.38 19.31 -2.38
C SER A 283 -14.43 19.81 -1.28
N TYR A 284 -13.34 19.08 -0.99
CA TYR A 284 -12.32 19.53 -0.05
C TYR A 284 -11.51 20.71 -0.58
N VAL A 285 -11.34 20.82 -1.91
CA VAL A 285 -10.76 22.01 -2.53
C VAL A 285 -11.66 23.23 -2.34
N ARG A 286 -12.98 23.07 -2.53
CA ARG A 286 -13.95 24.16 -2.27
C ARG A 286 -13.96 24.61 -0.83
N ARG A 287 -13.90 23.68 0.12
CA ARG A 287 -13.78 23.95 1.57
C ARG A 287 -12.44 24.58 1.95
N GLY A 288 -11.47 24.59 1.04
CA GLY A 288 -10.15 25.17 1.26
C GLY A 288 -9.18 24.28 2.04
N TRP A 289 -9.51 23.01 2.24
CA TRP A 289 -8.66 22.05 2.94
C TRP A 289 -7.60 21.41 2.04
N LEU A 290 -7.82 21.46 0.73
CA LEU A 290 -6.92 20.96 -0.30
C LEU A 290 -6.68 22.05 -1.33
N LYS A 291 -5.43 22.29 -1.71
CA LYS A 291 -5.11 23.19 -2.84
C LYS A 291 -5.20 22.46 -4.17
N HIS A 292 -5.25 23.19 -5.27
CA HIS A 292 -5.34 22.62 -6.61
C HIS A 292 -4.08 21.84 -7.03
N ASP A 293 -2.90 22.31 -6.65
CA ASP A 293 -1.61 21.63 -6.87
C ASP A 293 -1.49 20.36 -6.02
N GLU A 294 -1.99 20.40 -4.79
CA GLU A 294 -2.11 19.24 -3.92
C GLU A 294 -3.12 18.23 -4.49
N PHE A 295 -4.29 18.67 -4.96
CA PHE A 295 -5.27 17.82 -5.63
C PHE A 295 -4.67 17.09 -6.85
N TYR A 296 -3.91 17.82 -7.68
CA TYR A 296 -3.18 17.25 -8.81
C TYR A 296 -2.14 16.21 -8.36
N THR A 297 -1.39 16.53 -7.30
CA THR A 297 -0.35 15.63 -6.74
C THR A 297 -0.93 14.34 -6.19
N LEU A 298 -2.11 14.40 -5.57
CA LEU A 298 -2.78 13.20 -5.06
C LEU A 298 -3.29 12.31 -6.21
N LEU A 299 -3.80 12.90 -7.27
CA LEU A 299 -4.45 12.22 -8.39
C LEU A 299 -3.65 12.43 -9.68
N PRO A 300 -2.47 11.81 -9.85
CA PRO A 300 -1.63 12.06 -11.02
C PRO A 300 -2.27 11.52 -12.32
N PRO A 301 -1.89 12.08 -13.48
CA PRO A 301 -2.37 11.59 -14.76
C PRO A 301 -1.96 10.13 -14.98
N ASN A 302 -2.91 9.32 -15.47
CA ASN A 302 -2.78 7.89 -15.80
C ASN A 302 -2.84 6.91 -14.61
N ASP A 303 -3.07 7.36 -13.38
CA ASP A 303 -3.32 6.48 -12.24
C ASP A 303 -4.80 6.55 -11.78
N TYR A 304 -5.66 5.86 -12.52
CA TYR A 304 -7.10 5.82 -12.21
C TYR A 304 -7.43 5.00 -10.96
N GLY A 305 -6.46 4.24 -10.41
CA GLY A 305 -6.60 3.49 -9.16
C GLY A 305 -6.27 4.32 -7.91
N ALA A 306 -5.54 5.43 -8.08
CA ALA A 306 -5.07 6.29 -6.99
C ALA A 306 -6.20 6.79 -6.08
N ALA A 307 -7.39 7.06 -6.62
CA ALA A 307 -8.52 7.56 -5.84
C ALA A 307 -8.94 6.60 -4.71
N GLY A 308 -8.95 5.29 -4.98
CA GLY A 308 -9.29 4.28 -3.97
C GLY A 308 -8.22 4.18 -2.88
N GLU A 309 -6.95 4.25 -3.27
CA GLU A 309 -5.82 4.28 -2.33
C GLU A 309 -5.87 5.52 -1.43
N ILE A 310 -6.11 6.71 -2.01
CA ILE A 310 -6.27 7.96 -1.27
C ILE A 310 -7.38 7.85 -0.24
N ARG A 311 -8.55 7.33 -0.63
CA ARG A 311 -9.67 7.09 0.29
C ARG A 311 -9.22 6.24 1.48
N ASP A 312 -8.58 5.11 1.22
CA ASP A 312 -8.18 4.19 2.28
C ASP A 312 -7.14 4.82 3.22
N ILE A 313 -6.23 5.64 2.68
CA ILE A 313 -5.26 6.40 3.49
C ILE A 313 -5.95 7.49 4.33
N LEU A 314 -6.87 8.26 3.75
CA LEU A 314 -7.62 9.27 4.49
C LEU A 314 -8.41 8.65 5.64
N LEU A 315 -9.12 7.54 5.38
CA LEU A 315 -9.85 6.82 6.43
C LEU A 315 -8.90 6.29 7.51
N ALA A 316 -7.73 5.78 7.15
CA ALA A 316 -6.73 5.33 8.12
C ALA A 316 -6.24 6.46 9.04
N VAL A 317 -5.92 7.63 8.47
CA VAL A 317 -5.53 8.82 9.23
C VAL A 317 -6.67 9.25 10.16
N ILE A 318 -7.90 9.32 9.65
CA ILE A 318 -9.06 9.74 10.42
C ILE A 318 -9.30 8.79 11.61
N TYR A 319 -9.31 7.47 11.38
CA TYR A 319 -9.55 6.48 12.43
C TYR A 319 -8.46 6.50 13.49
N GLU A 320 -7.19 6.62 13.08
CA GLU A 320 -6.12 6.72 14.07
C GLU A 320 -6.17 8.04 14.83
N TRP A 321 -6.48 9.16 14.17
CA TRP A 321 -6.64 10.44 14.85
C TRP A 321 -7.73 10.37 15.92
N GLN A 322 -8.90 9.81 15.58
CA GLN A 322 -9.99 9.58 16.53
C GLN A 322 -9.55 8.67 17.69
N HIS A 323 -8.84 7.58 17.38
CA HIS A 323 -8.29 6.69 18.39
C HIS A 323 -7.33 7.39 19.36
N CYS A 324 -6.46 8.26 18.86
CA CYS A 324 -5.56 9.07 19.68
C CYS A 324 -6.34 10.04 20.58
N GLN A 325 -7.35 10.73 20.05
CA GLN A 325 -8.18 11.65 20.84
C GLN A 325 -8.92 10.93 21.98
N GLU A 326 -9.51 9.76 21.70
CA GLU A 326 -10.22 8.96 22.71
C GLU A 326 -9.33 8.53 23.88
N ARG A 327 -8.01 8.41 23.63
CA ARG A 327 -7.01 7.97 24.61
C ARG A 327 -6.20 9.12 25.22
N GLY A 328 -6.42 10.35 24.77
CA GLY A 328 -5.61 11.51 25.16
C GLY A 328 -4.15 11.42 24.68
N GLU A 329 -3.89 10.68 23.61
CA GLU A 329 -2.57 10.51 23.00
C GLU A 329 -2.35 11.52 21.87
N GLU A 330 -1.09 11.92 21.64
CA GLU A 330 -0.74 12.80 20.53
C GLU A 330 -0.73 12.02 19.20
N PHE A 331 -1.33 12.59 18.15
CA PHE A 331 -1.28 11.99 16.83
C PHE A 331 0.13 12.17 16.22
N PRO A 332 0.79 11.11 15.70
CA PRO A 332 2.16 11.17 15.20
C PRO A 332 2.24 11.83 13.80
N ALA A 333 1.92 13.12 13.72
CA ALA A 333 1.89 13.89 12.48
C ALA A 333 3.28 14.09 11.86
N LEU A 334 3.34 14.22 10.54
CA LEU A 334 4.49 14.76 9.83
C LEU A 334 4.60 16.28 10.06
N ALA A 335 5.80 16.75 10.39
CA ALA A 335 6.07 18.18 10.61
C ALA A 335 6.29 18.96 9.29
N GLU A 336 6.53 18.27 8.18
CA GLU A 336 7.00 18.89 6.94
C GLU A 336 5.85 19.47 6.10
N ARG A 337 6.10 20.66 5.55
CA ARG A 337 5.32 21.25 4.48
C ARG A 337 6.09 21.09 3.19
N ALA A 338 5.48 20.40 2.24
CA ALA A 338 6.06 20.20 0.92
C ALA A 338 5.90 21.45 0.04
N GLU A 339 6.97 21.84 -0.65
CA GLU A 339 6.87 22.72 -1.80
C GLU A 339 6.62 21.86 -3.04
N LEU A 340 5.49 22.08 -3.71
CA LEU A 340 5.13 21.37 -4.93
C LEU A 340 5.59 22.18 -6.15
N THR A 341 6.35 21.55 -7.03
CA THR A 341 6.74 22.17 -8.32
C THR A 341 5.78 21.73 -9.41
N PRO A 342 5.11 22.67 -10.12
CA PRO A 342 4.19 22.32 -11.19
C PRO A 342 4.93 21.75 -12.40
N ASP A 343 4.38 20.67 -12.95
CA ASP A 343 4.80 20.16 -14.26
C ASP A 343 4.14 20.95 -15.40
N GLU A 344 4.47 20.61 -16.65
CA GLU A 344 3.92 21.30 -17.83
C GLU A 344 2.38 21.24 -17.89
N THR A 345 1.79 20.11 -17.47
CA THR A 345 0.34 19.90 -17.46
C THR A 345 -0.33 20.84 -16.48
N LEU A 346 0.14 20.86 -15.23
CA LEU A 346 -0.41 21.72 -14.18
C LEU A 346 -0.19 23.20 -14.51
N ALA A 347 1.00 23.57 -15.00
CA ALA A 347 1.28 24.94 -15.44
C ALA A 347 0.32 25.38 -16.56
N ARG A 348 0.02 24.50 -17.52
CA ARG A 348 -0.94 24.79 -18.59
C ARG A 348 -2.37 24.93 -18.08
N ILE A 349 -2.79 24.09 -17.14
CA ILE A 349 -4.10 24.21 -16.48
C ILE A 349 -4.23 25.57 -15.75
N GLN A 350 -3.19 25.98 -15.02
CA GLN A 350 -3.16 27.27 -14.32
C GLN A 350 -3.28 28.44 -15.31
N GLN A 351 -2.50 28.44 -16.39
CA GLN A 351 -2.58 29.48 -17.43
C GLN A 351 -3.96 29.59 -18.07
N ILE A 352 -4.59 28.44 -18.36
CA ILE A 352 -5.96 28.37 -18.89
C ILE A 352 -6.95 28.95 -17.87
N GLY A 353 -6.85 28.54 -16.61
CA GLY A 353 -7.72 29.01 -15.53
C GLY A 353 -7.63 30.52 -15.31
N GLU A 354 -6.42 31.08 -15.27
CA GLU A 354 -6.22 32.53 -15.14
C GLU A 354 -6.85 33.31 -16.30
N ARG A 355 -6.74 32.77 -17.52
CA ARG A 355 -7.33 33.42 -18.71
C ARG A 355 -8.85 33.40 -18.66
N LEU A 356 -9.45 32.29 -18.22
CA LEU A 356 -10.89 32.17 -18.02
C LEU A 356 -11.39 33.19 -17.00
N LEU A 357 -10.72 33.30 -15.85
CA LEU A 357 -11.06 34.27 -14.80
C LEU A 357 -11.02 35.72 -15.30
N LYS A 358 -10.03 36.06 -16.13
CA LYS A 358 -9.84 37.43 -16.64
C LYS A 358 -10.77 37.81 -17.79
N ARG A 359 -11.14 36.86 -18.66
CA ARG A 359 -11.76 37.16 -19.96
C ARG A 359 -13.21 36.73 -20.09
N LEU A 360 -13.70 35.84 -19.23
CA LEU A 360 -15.05 35.30 -19.37
C LEU A 360 -16.05 36.12 -18.55
N SER A 361 -16.85 36.94 -19.21
CA SER A 361 -17.84 37.82 -18.55
C SER A 361 -18.91 37.06 -17.76
N ASN A 362 -19.35 35.89 -18.24
CA ASN A 362 -20.35 35.04 -17.58
C ASN A 362 -19.72 33.88 -16.80
N PHE A 363 -18.58 34.12 -16.14
CA PHE A 363 -17.77 33.09 -15.50
C PHE A 363 -18.56 32.18 -14.54
N LYS A 364 -19.36 32.74 -13.62
CA LYS A 364 -20.12 31.94 -12.63
C LYS A 364 -21.07 30.94 -13.29
N ARG A 365 -21.84 31.39 -14.29
CA ARG A 365 -22.77 30.53 -15.05
C ARG A 365 -22.02 29.47 -15.85
N TRP A 366 -20.88 29.83 -16.44
CA TRP A 366 -20.04 28.89 -17.18
C TRP A 366 -19.43 27.82 -16.27
N LEU A 367 -18.92 28.22 -15.11
CA LEU A 367 -18.37 27.32 -14.10
C LEU A 367 -19.44 26.33 -13.59
N GLY A 368 -20.66 26.80 -13.33
CA GLY A 368 -21.79 25.94 -12.98
C GLY A 368 -22.11 24.91 -14.06
N ARG A 369 -22.12 25.31 -15.34
CA ARG A 369 -22.30 24.39 -16.47
C ARG A 369 -21.16 23.37 -16.59
N LEU A 370 -19.92 23.79 -16.35
CA LEU A 370 -18.76 22.90 -16.38
C LEU A 370 -18.86 21.80 -15.32
N GLN A 371 -19.34 22.13 -14.13
CA GLN A 371 -19.58 21.16 -13.07
C GLN A 371 -20.72 20.20 -13.39
N MET A 372 -21.77 20.70 -14.03
CA MET A 372 -22.99 19.94 -14.32
C MET A 372 -22.92 19.09 -15.58
N ALA A 373 -21.86 19.22 -16.38
CA ALA A 373 -21.64 18.36 -17.53
C ALA A 373 -21.57 16.87 -17.11
N ARG A 374 -22.43 16.05 -17.70
CA ARG A 374 -22.53 14.60 -17.48
C ARG A 374 -22.00 13.78 -18.65
N THR A 375 -21.91 14.38 -19.83
CA THR A 375 -21.35 13.74 -21.03
C THR A 375 -20.12 14.48 -21.56
N THR A 376 -19.24 13.76 -22.27
CA THR A 376 -18.08 14.39 -22.93
C THR A 376 -18.53 15.39 -24.02
N ALA A 377 -19.71 15.20 -24.61
CA ALA A 377 -20.29 16.14 -25.57
C ALA A 377 -20.70 17.45 -24.88
N GLU A 378 -21.39 17.38 -23.75
CA GLU A 378 -21.71 18.56 -22.92
C GLU A 378 -20.44 19.28 -22.46
N LEU A 379 -19.45 18.52 -21.96
CA LEU A 379 -18.17 19.07 -21.53
C LEU A 379 -17.48 19.85 -22.66
N ARG A 380 -17.42 19.27 -23.86
CA ARG A 380 -16.89 19.94 -25.06
C ARG A 380 -17.71 21.17 -25.43
N GLY A 381 -19.04 21.09 -25.36
CA GLY A 381 -19.94 22.23 -25.59
C GLY A 381 -19.63 23.39 -24.65
N VAL A 382 -19.44 23.12 -23.36
CA VAL A 382 -19.05 24.14 -22.37
C VAL A 382 -17.72 24.79 -22.74
N TYR A 383 -16.68 24.02 -23.09
CA TYR A 383 -15.41 24.60 -23.53
C TYR A 383 -15.53 25.41 -24.82
N LEU A 384 -16.29 24.93 -25.81
CA LEU A 384 -16.51 25.64 -27.07
C LEU A 384 -17.24 26.98 -26.87
N THR A 385 -18.13 27.09 -25.88
CA THR A 385 -18.70 28.40 -25.54
C THR A 385 -17.63 29.39 -25.07
N ALA A 386 -16.64 28.95 -24.27
CA ALA A 386 -15.54 29.82 -23.86
C ALA A 386 -14.59 30.16 -25.03
N VAL A 387 -14.40 29.25 -26.00
CA VAL A 387 -13.68 29.55 -27.26
C VAL A 387 -14.40 30.61 -28.07
N ARG A 388 -15.72 30.48 -28.25
CA ARG A 388 -16.54 31.45 -29.01
C ARG A 388 -16.48 32.86 -28.42
N HIS A 389 -16.37 32.98 -27.10
CA HIS A 389 -16.24 34.27 -26.41
C HIS A 389 -14.78 34.76 -26.30
N GLY A 390 -13.82 34.07 -26.91
CA GLY A 390 -12.40 34.46 -26.92
C GLY A 390 -11.66 34.26 -25.58
N ALA A 391 -12.28 33.56 -24.62
CA ALA A 391 -11.68 33.27 -23.32
C ALA A 391 -10.73 32.06 -23.38
N LEU A 392 -10.97 31.12 -24.29
CA LEU A 392 -10.07 30.00 -24.61
C LEU A 392 -9.62 30.06 -26.07
N SER A 393 -8.40 29.61 -26.35
CA SER A 393 -7.96 29.34 -27.71
C SER A 393 -8.39 27.94 -28.16
N PHE A 394 -8.35 27.67 -29.46
CA PHE A 394 -8.63 26.33 -29.97
C PHE A 394 -7.61 25.28 -29.46
N SER A 395 -6.34 25.67 -29.26
CA SER A 395 -5.32 24.77 -28.71
C SER A 395 -5.57 24.43 -27.24
N ASP A 396 -6.15 25.35 -26.45
CA ASP A 396 -6.58 25.06 -25.07
C ASP A 396 -7.75 24.08 -25.06
N PHE A 397 -8.71 24.24 -25.98
CA PHE A 397 -9.82 23.31 -26.14
C PHE A 397 -9.34 21.89 -26.46
N VAL A 398 -8.42 21.74 -27.43
CA VAL A 398 -7.85 20.43 -27.79
C VAL A 398 -7.09 19.82 -26.62
N PHE A 399 -6.39 20.63 -25.82
CA PHE A 399 -5.71 20.17 -24.62
C PHE A 399 -6.69 19.70 -23.53
N LEU A 400 -7.75 20.45 -23.22
CA LEU A 400 -8.71 20.10 -22.16
C LEU A 400 -9.65 18.95 -22.54
N ALA A 401 -9.92 18.76 -23.83
CA ALA A 401 -10.85 17.75 -24.33
C ALA A 401 -10.26 16.94 -25.50
N PRO A 402 -9.13 16.24 -25.31
CA PRO A 402 -8.46 15.50 -26.36
C PRO A 402 -9.36 14.40 -26.93
N LEU A 403 -9.11 14.04 -28.19
CA LEU A 403 -9.78 12.91 -28.85
C LEU A 403 -9.05 11.60 -28.51
N GLY A 404 -9.78 10.49 -28.43
CA GLY A 404 -9.22 9.14 -28.27
C GLY A 404 -9.33 8.53 -26.88
N ASN A 405 -9.14 9.30 -25.80
CA ASN A 405 -9.31 8.80 -24.43
C ASN A 405 -10.60 9.35 -23.79
N ARG A 406 -11.47 8.46 -23.30
CA ARG A 406 -12.75 8.83 -22.66
C ARG A 406 -12.59 9.42 -21.25
N GLN A 407 -11.51 9.11 -20.55
CA GLN A 407 -11.29 9.49 -19.14
C GLN A 407 -10.48 10.78 -19.00
N THR A 408 -9.49 11.01 -19.87
CA THR A 408 -8.61 12.21 -19.81
C THR A 408 -9.38 13.54 -19.77
N PRO A 409 -10.44 13.76 -20.58
CA PRO A 409 -11.19 15.02 -20.52
C PRO A 409 -11.83 15.29 -19.15
N TRP A 410 -12.26 14.24 -18.44
CA TRP A 410 -12.85 14.37 -17.10
C TRP A 410 -11.78 14.70 -16.06
N LEU A 411 -10.62 14.06 -16.15
CA LEU A 411 -9.50 14.35 -15.26
C LEU A 411 -9.00 15.80 -15.42
N LEU A 412 -8.84 16.26 -16.66
CA LEU A 412 -8.44 17.64 -16.95
C LEU A 412 -9.51 18.66 -16.55
N ARG A 413 -10.79 18.31 -16.70
CA ARG A 413 -11.90 19.08 -16.13
C ARG A 413 -11.72 19.23 -14.62
N ASP A 414 -11.45 18.15 -13.91
CA ASP A 414 -11.35 18.17 -12.45
C ASP A 414 -10.13 18.98 -11.98
N TYR A 415 -8.98 18.88 -12.65
CA TYR A 415 -7.84 19.76 -12.36
C TYR A 415 -8.16 21.25 -12.59
N LEU A 416 -8.85 21.56 -13.69
CA LEU A 416 -9.28 22.94 -13.97
C LEU A 416 -10.28 23.42 -12.92
N LEU A 417 -11.25 22.58 -12.54
CA LEU A 417 -12.21 22.89 -11.48
C LEU A 417 -11.52 23.12 -10.14
N ALA A 418 -10.54 22.29 -9.78
CA ALA A 418 -9.75 22.47 -8.55
C ALA A 418 -9.07 23.84 -8.53
N PHE A 419 -8.38 24.22 -9.62
CA PHE A 419 -7.76 25.54 -9.75
C PHE A 419 -8.77 26.68 -9.61
N LEU A 420 -9.90 26.58 -10.32
CA LEU A 420 -10.91 27.62 -10.31
C LEU A 420 -11.57 27.75 -8.92
N PHE A 421 -11.91 26.64 -8.25
CA PHE A 421 -12.48 26.67 -6.89
C PHE A 421 -11.54 27.31 -5.89
N GLU A 422 -10.25 27.04 -5.99
CA GLU A 422 -9.28 27.69 -5.13
C GLU A 422 -9.26 29.21 -5.34
N LYS A 423 -9.29 29.68 -6.59
CA LYS A 423 -9.17 31.11 -6.92
C LYS A 423 -10.41 31.94 -6.64
N VAL A 424 -11.61 31.36 -6.76
CA VAL A 424 -12.89 32.10 -6.53
C VAL A 424 -13.61 31.67 -5.25
N ARG A 425 -12.87 31.09 -4.30
CA ARG A 425 -13.40 30.57 -3.03
C ARG A 425 -14.19 31.59 -2.23
N GLU A 426 -13.66 32.82 -2.14
CA GLU A 426 -14.30 33.92 -1.39
C GLU A 426 -15.51 34.53 -2.14
N GLU A 427 -15.59 34.34 -3.46
CA GLU A 427 -16.64 34.91 -4.32
C GLU A 427 -17.81 33.95 -4.59
N LEU A 428 -17.68 32.70 -4.15
CA LEU A 428 -18.68 31.65 -4.23
C LEU A 428 -19.08 31.27 -2.78
N PRO A 429 -20.11 31.91 -2.19
CA PRO A 429 -20.80 31.28 -1.07
C PRO A 429 -21.29 29.90 -1.53
N GLU A 430 -21.35 28.95 -0.61
CA GLU A 430 -21.81 27.59 -0.85
C GLU A 430 -22.92 27.57 -1.90
N LEU A 431 -22.60 27.11 -3.11
CA LEU A 431 -23.62 26.68 -4.07
C LEU A 431 -24.24 25.42 -3.46
N GLY A 432 -25.05 25.66 -2.44
CA GLY A 432 -25.95 24.73 -1.83
C GLY A 432 -26.82 24.16 -2.92
N VAL A 433 -27.08 22.88 -2.77
CA VAL A 433 -27.99 22.12 -3.60
C VAL A 433 -29.40 22.69 -3.40
N GLU A 434 -29.73 23.77 -4.11
CA GLU A 434 -31.10 24.16 -4.39
C GLU A 434 -31.20 24.35 -5.90
N ALA A 435 -31.57 23.24 -6.54
CA ALA A 435 -32.14 23.28 -7.87
C ALA A 435 -33.46 24.05 -7.78
N GLY A 436 -33.40 25.36 -7.95
CA GLY A 436 -34.54 26.14 -8.41
C GLY A 436 -34.87 25.68 -9.82
N VAL A 437 -35.92 24.88 -9.94
CA VAL A 437 -36.69 24.75 -11.18
C VAL A 437 -37.30 26.13 -11.42
N GLU A 438 -36.64 26.97 -12.20
CA GLU A 438 -37.36 27.99 -12.95
C GLU A 438 -37.85 27.29 -14.21
N GLU A 439 -39.17 27.12 -14.28
CA GLU A 439 -39.90 26.67 -15.45
C GLU A 439 -39.55 27.63 -16.61
N ASP A 440 -38.82 27.13 -17.60
CA ASP A 440 -38.79 27.78 -18.91
C ASP A 440 -40.21 27.67 -19.48
N GLU A 441 -40.91 28.81 -19.55
CA GLU A 441 -42.05 29.01 -20.43
C GLU A 441 -41.58 28.71 -21.87
N ILE A 442 -41.83 27.47 -22.30
CA ILE A 442 -41.78 27.11 -23.72
C ILE A 442 -42.99 27.81 -24.35
N ALA A 443 -42.75 28.95 -24.99
CA ALA A 443 -43.65 29.50 -25.98
C ALA A 443 -43.85 28.45 -27.08
N VAL A 444 -44.97 27.74 -27.00
CA VAL A 444 -45.47 26.87 -28.06
C VAL A 444 -45.79 27.77 -29.25
N ILE A 445 -44.90 27.78 -30.24
CA ILE A 445 -45.25 28.25 -31.58
C ILE A 445 -46.08 27.13 -32.19
N GLU A 446 -47.39 27.33 -32.27
CA GLU A 446 -48.30 26.46 -33.02
C GLU A 446 -47.86 26.41 -34.49
N PRO A 447 -47.73 25.22 -35.10
CA PRO A 447 -47.48 25.14 -36.52
C PRO A 447 -48.77 25.50 -37.28
N GLU A 448 -48.71 26.57 -38.09
CA GLU A 448 -49.71 26.88 -39.09
C GLU A 448 -49.97 25.64 -39.97
N GLN A 449 -51.23 25.21 -39.99
CA GLN A 449 -51.72 24.22 -40.93
C GLN A 449 -51.68 24.81 -42.33
N VAL A 450 -50.69 24.39 -43.12
CA VAL A 450 -50.74 24.57 -44.57
C VAL A 450 -51.63 23.47 -45.12
N GLU A 451 -52.86 23.84 -45.46
CA GLU A 451 -53.75 23.05 -46.31
C GLU A 451 -53.07 22.82 -47.66
N ILE A 452 -52.76 21.57 -47.98
CA ILE A 452 -52.46 21.16 -49.35
C ILE A 452 -53.77 20.60 -49.92
N GLU A 453 -54.54 21.46 -50.57
CA GLU A 453 -55.62 21.07 -51.45
C GLU A 453 -55.06 20.42 -52.73
N GLY A 454 -55.59 19.22 -53.04
CA GLY A 454 -56.01 18.86 -54.40
C GLY A 454 -54.94 18.37 -55.38
N GLY A 455 -55.08 17.12 -55.82
CA GLY A 455 -54.44 16.66 -57.06
C GLY A 455 -54.44 15.14 -57.24
N GLU A 456 -55.58 14.61 -57.69
CA GLU A 456 -55.81 13.27 -58.30
C GLU A 456 -54.64 12.89 -59.26
N THR A 457 -54.14 11.66 -59.37
CA THR A 457 -54.77 10.35 -59.62
C THR A 457 -53.76 9.24 -59.35
#